data_AF-A0A852ZE14-F1
#
_entry.id   AF-A0A852ZE14-F1
#
_cell.length_a   1.000
_cell.length_b   1.000
_cell.length_c   1.000
_cell.angle_alpha   90.00
_cell.angle_beta   90.00
_cell.angle_gamma   90.00
#
_symmetry.space_group_name_H-M   'P 1'
#
loop_
_entity.id
_entity.type
_entity.pdbx_description
1 polymer ?
#
loop_
_entity_poly.entity_id
_entity_poly.type
_entity_poly.pdbx_seq_one_letter_code
_entity_poly.pdbx_strand_id
1 'polypeptide(L)' 'MTAWDDFGPTDLSNGVMLCKTHHTFVHHKGWQVRMGDHGHPEYIPPEWVDVHQKVQRP' A
#
# COMPACT_ATOMS: atom_id res chain seq x y z
N MET A 1 5.54 -2.43 -4.75
CA MET A 1 6.33 -1.83 -3.66
C MET A 1 6.83 -2.96 -2.79
N THR A 2 8.06 -2.85 -2.32
CA THR A 2 8.69 -3.83 -1.43
C THR A 2 9.02 -3.12 -0.12
N ALA A 3 8.67 -3.73 1.01
CA ALA A 3 8.96 -3.14 2.32
C ALA A 3 10.47 -3.00 2.53
N TRP A 4 10.88 -2.01 3.32
CA TRP A 4 12.30 -1.81 3.64
C TRP A 4 12.89 -3.03 4.39
N ASP A 5 12.11 -3.65 5.28
CA ASP A 5 12.50 -4.89 5.99
C ASP A 5 12.70 -6.09 5.05
N ASP A 6 12.12 -6.04 3.84
CA ASP A 6 12.29 -7.04 2.77
C ASP A 6 13.32 -6.61 1.72
N PHE A 7 14.27 -5.75 2.11
CA PHE A 7 15.33 -5.18 1.25
C PHE A 7 14.80 -4.30 0.10
N GLY A 8 13.61 -3.73 0.25
CA GLY A 8 13.08 -2.74 -0.69
C GLY A 8 13.91 -1.44 -0.69
N PRO A 9 14.09 -0.77 -1.84
CA PRO A 9 14.83 0.48 -1.91
C PRO A 9 14.09 1.62 -1.20
N THR A 10 14.84 2.53 -0.59
CA THR A 10 14.29 3.73 0.04
C THR A 10 14.23 4.88 -0.97
N ASP A 11 13.19 4.88 -1.79
CA ASP A 11 12.95 5.92 -2.80
C ASP A 11 11.45 6.24 -2.97
N LEU A 12 11.14 7.35 -3.65
CA LEU A 12 9.76 7.81 -3.85
C LEU A 12 8.94 6.90 -4.77
N SER A 13 9.57 6.08 -5.60
CA SER A 13 8.86 5.12 -6.45
C SER A 13 8.49 3.82 -5.73
N ASN A 14 9.13 3.55 -4.59
CA ASN A 14 8.91 2.36 -3.77
C ASN A 14 8.24 2.64 -2.41
N GLY A 15 8.22 3.90 -1.96
CA GLY A 15 7.69 4.30 -0.65
C GLY A 15 6.38 5.09 -0.68
N VAL A 16 5.65 5.05 0.44
CA VAL A 16 4.51 5.92 0.73
C VAL A 16 4.56 6.36 2.20
N MET A 17 4.16 7.60 2.49
CA MET A 17 4.03 8.08 3.87
C MET A 17 2.62 7.80 4.38
N LEU A 18 2.50 7.06 5.47
CA LEU A 18 1.24 6.75 6.12
C LEU A 18 1.29 7.19 7.60
N CYS A 19 0.12 7.42 8.21
CA CYS A 19 0.05 7.58 9.66
C CYS A 19 0.14 6.22 10.35
N LYS A 20 0.35 6.20 11.68
CA LYS A 20 0.44 4.96 12.47
C LYS A 20 -0.72 3.98 12.21
N THR A 21 -1.95 4.50 12.16
CA THR A 21 -3.15 3.69 11.91
C THR A 21 -3.10 3.04 10.54
N HIS A 22 -2.82 3.80 9.48
CA HIS A 22 -2.75 3.26 8.12
C HIS A 22 -1.53 2.34 7.90
N HIS A 23 -0.38 2.62 8.53
CA HIS A 23 0.75 1.68 8.55
C HIS A 23 0.33 0.32 9.10
N THR A 24 -0.38 0.31 10.23
CA THR A 24 -0.83 -0.94 10.87
C THR A 24 -1.76 -1.73 9.96
N PHE A 25 -2.63 -1.05 9.20
CA PHE A 25 -3.53 -1.72 8.26
C PHE A 25 -2.78 -2.38 7.10
N VAL A 26 -1.79 -1.69 6.53
CA VAL A 26 -0.95 -2.22 5.46
C VAL A 26 -0.09 -3.40 5.95
N HIS A 27 0.56 -3.28 7.11
CA HIS A 27 1.43 -4.35 7.61
C HIS A 27 0.69 -5.55 8.18
N HIS A 28 -0.51 -5.38 8.74
CA HIS A 28 -1.13 -6.42 9.58
C HIS A 28 -2.59 -6.74 9.26
N LYS A 29 -3.24 -6.01 8.36
CA LYS A 29 -4.68 -6.21 8.05
C LYS A 29 -4.95 -6.57 6.60
N GLY A 30 -3.91 -6.89 5.83
CA GLY A 30 -4.03 -7.41 4.46
C GLY A 30 -4.28 -6.34 3.39
N TRP A 31 -4.14 -5.06 3.74
CA TRP A 31 -4.14 -3.99 2.75
C TRP A 31 -2.84 -4.02 1.95
N GLN A 32 -2.95 -3.93 0.64
CA GLN A 32 -1.78 -3.84 -0.24
C GLN A 32 -1.63 -2.42 -0.78
N VAL A 33 -0.39 -2.02 -1.03
CA VAL A 33 -0.08 -0.74 -1.65
C VAL A 33 0.87 -0.96 -2.81
N ARG A 34 0.62 -0.28 -3.93
CA ARG A 34 1.53 -0.21 -5.06
C ARG A 34 1.65 1.22 -5.56
N MET A 35 2.74 1.52 -6.26
CA MET A 35 2.86 2.80 -6.97
C MET A 35 2.15 2.64 -8.31
N GLY A 36 1.13 3.45 -8.59
CA GLY A 36 0.47 3.43 -9.89
C GLY A 36 1.24 4.25 -10.92
N ASP A 37 0.96 4.05 -12.21
CA ASP A 37 1.68 4.67 -13.33
C ASP A 37 1.67 6.22 -13.32
N HIS A 38 0.70 6.81 -12.61
CA HIS A 38 0.59 8.25 -12.33
C HIS A 38 1.54 8.77 -11.23
N GLY A 39 2.39 7.94 -10.64
CA GLY A 39 3.30 8.35 -9.55
C GLY A 39 2.64 8.55 -8.18
N HIS A 40 1.39 8.10 -8.02
CA HIS A 40 0.66 8.12 -6.75
C HIS A 40 0.40 6.70 -6.23
N PRO A 41 0.33 6.51 -4.90
CA PRO A 41 0.02 5.21 -4.31
C PRO A 41 -1.42 4.79 -4.60
N GLU A 42 -1.58 3.53 -4.97
CA GLU A 42 -2.85 2.84 -5.12
C GLU A 42 -3.03 1.85 -3.96
N TYR A 43 -4.20 1.87 -3.33
CA TYR A 43 -4.53 1.05 -2.17
C TYR A 43 -5.52 -0.05 -2.57
N ILE A 44 -5.20 -1.29 -2.22
CA ILE A 44 -6.02 -2.45 -2.54
C ILE A 44 -6.53 -3.02 -1.21
N PRO A 45 -7.85 -3.00 -0.99
CA PRO A 45 -8.43 -3.54 0.24
C PRO A 45 -8.33 -5.08 0.26
N PRO A 46 -8.31 -5.69 1.46
CA PRO A 46 -8.52 -7.13 1.60
C PRO A 46 -9.96 -7.51 1.27
N GLU A 47 -10.20 -8.78 0.90
CA GLU A 47 -11.51 -9.28 0.45
C GLU A 47 -12.65 -9.07 1.46
N TRP A 48 -12.35 -9.02 2.76
CA TRP A 48 -13.36 -8.78 3.80
C TRP A 48 -13.85 -7.32 3.85
N VAL A 49 -13.13 -6.40 3.20
CA VAL A 49 -13.57 -5.01 3.00
C VAL A 49 -14.26 -4.86 1.64
N ASP A 50 -13.65 -5.40 0.59
CA ASP A 50 -14.23 -5.43 -0.76
C ASP A 50 -13.81 -6.73 -1.45
N VAL A 51 -14.78 -7.60 -1.70
CA VAL A 51 -14.57 -8.89 -2.38
C VAL A 51 -14.02 -8.74 -3.79
N HIS A 52 -14.20 -7.58 -4.43
CA HIS A 52 -13.64 -7.28 -5.73
C HIS A 52 -12.26 -6.63 -5.67
N GLN A 53 -11.77 -6.35 -4.45
CA GLN A 53 -10.49 -5.68 -4.18
C GLN A 53 -10.26 -4.48 -5.11
N LYS A 54 -11.28 -3.62 -5.25
CA LYS A 54 -11.18 -2.48 -6.17
C LYS A 54 -10.08 -1.55 -5.71
N VAL A 55 -9.22 -1.19 -6.66
CA VAL A 55 -8.15 -0.23 -6.45
C VAL A 55 -8.74 1.11 -6.03
N GLN A 56 -8.30 1.60 -4.88
CA GLN A 56 -8.64 2.91 -4.35
C GLN A 56 -7.50 3.87 -4.61
N ARG A 57 -7.85 5.04 -5.14
CA ARG A 57 -6.93 6.17 -5.38
C ARG A 57 -7.33 7.31 -4.44
N PRO A 58 -6.37 8.00 -3.81
CA PRO A 58 -6.66 9.23 -3.08
C PRO A 58 -7.17 10.34 -4.02
#